data_AF-A0A2G6NF35-F1
#
_entry.id   AF-A0A2G6NF35-F1
#
_cell.length_a   1.000
_cell.length_b   1.000
_cell.length_c   1.000
_cell.angle_alpha   90.00
_cell.angle_beta   90.00
_cell.angle_gamma   90.00
#
_symmetry.space_group_name_H-M   'P 1'
#
loop_
_entity.id
_entity.type
_entity.pdbx_description
1 polymer ?
#
loop_
_entity_poly.entity_id
_entity_poly.type
_entity_poly.pdbx_seq_one_letter_code
_entity_poly.pdbx_strand_id
1 'polypeptide(L)'
;MQFFDYTPYFRAYETLAKTADAVFHRVQSEFPDEVKCQSKCADCCYALFDLTLVEALYINHHFNKKWSGIERLNRLDRANTADRRIHKLKRNAHRSHKDGASDVEILGQMALERVRCPLLNSDNQCDLYDHRPITCRLYGIPVASTGITHTCGLSGFEQGGKYPTVNIDKLHDQLLAISKRIARDVNTQYTGLWEMLVPVSMALLTDYDETYMGVPMAQVKKKDEGEVSHGG
;
A
#
# COMPACT_ATOMS: atom_id res chain seq x y z
N MET A 1 -9.80 -20.32 5.49
CA MET A 1 -10.40 -19.57 6.62
C MET A 1 -9.34 -18.61 7.11
N GLN A 2 -9.62 -17.31 7.26
CA GLN A 2 -8.61 -16.35 7.70
C GLN A 2 -8.36 -16.59 9.20
N PHE A 3 -7.10 -16.80 9.61
CA PHE A 3 -6.78 -17.26 10.97
C PHE A 3 -6.98 -16.18 12.05
N PHE A 4 -7.18 -14.92 11.64
CA PHE A 4 -7.33 -13.77 12.50
C PHE A 4 -8.39 -12.81 11.91
N ASP A 5 -9.20 -12.19 12.76
CA ASP A 5 -10.20 -11.21 12.33
C ASP A 5 -9.58 -9.81 12.21
N TYR A 6 -9.36 -9.37 10.98
CA TYR A 6 -8.80 -8.04 10.69
C TYR A 6 -9.85 -6.93 10.61
N THR A 7 -11.14 -7.25 10.72
CA THR A 7 -12.26 -6.29 10.58
C THR A 7 -12.09 -4.99 11.37
N PRO A 8 -11.75 -4.99 12.68
CA PRO A 8 -11.61 -3.74 13.42
C PRO A 8 -10.46 -2.85 12.93
N TYR A 9 -9.39 -3.44 12.40
CA TYR A 9 -8.25 -2.70 11.86
C TYR A 9 -8.56 -2.15 10.47
N PHE A 10 -9.27 -2.93 9.65
CA PHE A 10 -9.76 -2.47 8.35
C PHE A 10 -10.74 -1.31 8.49
N ARG A 11 -11.66 -1.32 9.47
CA ARG A 11 -12.52 -0.16 9.77
C ARG A 11 -11.73 1.10 10.14
N ALA A 12 -10.66 0.94 10.92
CA ALA A 12 -9.78 2.04 11.27
C ALA A 12 -9.04 2.59 10.03
N TYR A 13 -8.51 1.70 9.18
CA TYR A 13 -7.91 2.07 7.90
C TYR A 13 -8.90 2.77 6.97
N GLU A 14 -10.12 2.24 6.83
CA GLU A 14 -11.18 2.83 5.99
C GLU A 14 -11.59 4.23 6.44
N THR A 15 -11.50 4.52 7.75
CA THR A 15 -11.74 5.86 8.28
C THR A 15 -10.64 6.84 7.80
N LEU A 16 -9.38 6.41 7.79
CA LEU A 16 -8.28 7.19 7.20
C LEU A 16 -8.44 7.34 5.69
N ALA A 17 -8.82 6.27 5.00
CA ALA A 17 -9.06 6.29 3.55
C ALA A 17 -10.16 7.29 3.15
N LYS A 18 -11.29 7.30 3.88
CA LYS A 18 -12.36 8.28 3.68
C LYS A 18 -11.90 9.72 3.93
N THR A 19 -11.03 9.92 4.91
CA THR A 19 -10.43 11.23 5.19
C THR A 19 -9.54 11.68 4.03
N ALA A 20 -8.69 10.79 3.51
CA ALA A 20 -7.86 11.06 2.34
C ALA A 20 -8.70 11.39 1.09
N ASP A 21 -9.77 10.63 0.83
CA ASP A 21 -10.70 10.93 -0.26
C ASP A 21 -11.38 12.30 -0.05
N ALA A 22 -11.85 12.62 1.14
CA ALA A 22 -12.49 13.92 1.42
C ALA A 22 -11.53 15.10 1.18
N VAL A 23 -10.26 14.95 1.57
CA VAL A 23 -9.21 15.95 1.31
C VAL A 23 -8.95 16.09 -0.18
N PHE A 24 -8.84 14.98 -0.92
CA PHE A 24 -8.69 15.00 -2.38
C PHE A 24 -9.84 15.76 -3.06
N HIS A 25 -11.09 15.43 -2.74
CA HIS A 25 -12.26 16.08 -3.33
C HIS A 25 -12.32 17.57 -2.99
N ARG A 26 -11.92 17.95 -1.77
CA ARG A 26 -11.82 19.35 -1.38
C ARG A 26 -10.83 20.10 -2.27
N VAL A 27 -9.61 19.59 -2.41
CA VAL A 27 -8.59 20.24 -3.28
C VAL A 27 -9.06 20.27 -4.73
N GLN A 28 -9.67 19.20 -5.24
CA GLN A 28 -10.25 19.16 -6.58
C GLN A 28 -11.34 20.23 -6.78
N SER A 29 -12.17 20.47 -5.76
CA SER A 29 -13.22 21.50 -5.84
C SER A 29 -12.68 22.93 -5.74
N GLU A 30 -11.60 23.14 -4.99
CA GLU A 30 -10.95 24.45 -4.83
C GLU A 30 -10.03 24.79 -6.02
N PHE A 31 -9.44 23.77 -6.67
CA PHE A 31 -8.43 23.87 -7.74
C PHE A 31 -8.74 22.91 -8.92
N PRO A 32 -9.87 23.11 -9.62
CA PRO A 32 -10.31 22.19 -10.68
C PRO A 32 -9.41 22.19 -11.91
N ASP A 33 -8.72 23.29 -12.22
CA ASP A 33 -7.82 23.40 -13.37
C ASP A 33 -6.47 22.69 -13.11
N GLU A 34 -6.05 22.62 -11.84
CA GLU A 34 -4.84 21.98 -11.40
C GLU A 34 -5.01 20.47 -11.20
N VAL A 35 -6.17 20.01 -10.71
CA VAL A 35 -6.45 18.58 -10.52
C VAL A 35 -6.95 17.94 -11.81
N LYS A 36 -6.01 17.49 -12.65
CA LYS A 36 -6.32 16.83 -13.95
C LYS A 36 -6.66 15.33 -13.83
N CYS A 37 -6.83 14.82 -12.62
CA CYS A 37 -7.18 13.42 -12.40
C CYS A 37 -8.62 13.16 -12.86
N GLN A 38 -8.78 12.20 -13.77
CA GLN A 38 -10.07 11.79 -14.32
C GLN A 38 -10.14 10.26 -14.44
N SER A 39 -11.34 9.73 -14.69
CA SER A 39 -11.50 8.31 -15.01
C SER A 39 -10.58 7.92 -16.16
N LYS A 40 -9.89 6.76 -16.04
CA LYS A 40 -8.87 6.26 -16.97
C LYS A 40 -7.54 7.02 -16.97
N CYS A 41 -7.33 8.00 -16.08
CA CYS A 41 -5.99 8.46 -15.74
C CYS A 41 -5.27 7.35 -14.95
N ALA A 42 -4.21 6.80 -15.54
CA ALA A 42 -3.46 5.67 -14.96
C ALA A 42 -2.10 6.08 -14.38
N ASP A 43 -1.82 7.38 -14.25
CA ASP A 43 -0.48 7.86 -13.86
C ASP A 43 -0.06 7.38 -12.46
N CYS A 44 -1.00 7.37 -11.51
CA CYS A 44 -0.78 6.80 -10.17
C CYS A 44 -0.41 5.30 -10.22
N CYS A 45 -0.84 4.58 -11.25
CA CYS A 45 -0.55 3.16 -11.43
C CYS A 45 0.85 2.88 -11.98
N TYR A 46 1.66 3.92 -12.22
CA TYR A 46 3.07 3.77 -12.57
C TYR A 46 4.02 4.32 -11.50
N ALA A 47 3.49 4.97 -10.45
CA ALA A 47 4.28 5.48 -9.35
C ALA A 47 4.82 4.35 -8.46
N LEU A 48 6.07 4.49 -8.03
CA LEU A 48 6.72 3.54 -7.12
C LEU A 48 6.54 3.98 -5.66
N PHE A 49 5.94 3.13 -4.85
CA PHE A 49 5.78 3.33 -3.40
C PHE A 49 5.60 1.97 -2.71
N ASP A 50 5.82 1.93 -1.41
CA ASP A 50 5.57 0.77 -0.58
C ASP A 50 4.33 0.99 0.31
N LEU A 51 3.67 -0.12 0.67
CA LEU A 51 2.52 -0.22 1.54
C LEU A 51 2.94 -0.58 2.96
N THR A 52 2.27 0.00 3.94
CA THR A 52 2.34 -0.46 5.34
C THR A 52 1.69 -1.84 5.50
N LEU A 53 1.98 -2.54 6.62
CA LEU A 53 1.38 -3.85 6.91
C LEU A 53 -0.15 -3.83 6.82
N VAL A 54 -0.83 -2.83 7.41
CA VAL A 54 -2.29 -2.72 7.35
C VAL A 54 -2.80 -2.58 5.91
N GLU A 55 -2.14 -1.77 5.07
CA GLU A 55 -2.52 -1.60 3.68
C GLU A 55 -2.27 -2.87 2.86
N ALA A 56 -1.15 -3.54 3.09
CA ALA A 56 -0.82 -4.80 2.42
C ALA A 56 -1.85 -5.89 2.74
N LEU A 57 -2.21 -6.05 4.01
CA LEU A 57 -3.26 -6.96 4.46
C LEU A 57 -4.64 -6.60 3.87
N TYR A 58 -4.98 -5.30 3.83
CA TYR A 58 -6.25 -4.83 3.27
C TYR A 58 -6.35 -5.13 1.77
N ILE A 59 -5.32 -4.80 1.01
CA ILE A 59 -5.24 -5.09 -0.43
C ILE A 59 -5.30 -6.59 -0.68
N ASN A 60 -4.52 -7.39 0.06
CA ASN A 60 -4.51 -8.85 -0.07
C ASN A 60 -5.89 -9.46 0.24
N HIS A 61 -6.56 -9.00 1.30
CA HIS A 61 -7.90 -9.45 1.67
C HIS A 61 -8.91 -9.20 0.54
N HIS A 62 -8.97 -7.95 0.03
CA HIS A 62 -9.90 -7.61 -1.05
C HIS A 62 -9.55 -8.28 -2.38
N PHE A 63 -8.26 -8.50 -2.65
CA PHE A 63 -7.81 -9.25 -3.81
C PHE A 63 -8.29 -10.70 -3.78
N ASN A 64 -8.02 -11.42 -2.70
CA ASN A 64 -8.41 -12.83 -2.57
C ASN A 64 -9.93 -13.01 -2.45
N LYS A 65 -10.66 -12.01 -1.95
CA LYS A 65 -12.13 -12.00 -1.95
C LYS A 65 -12.71 -11.81 -3.35
N LYS A 66 -12.07 -11.01 -4.21
CA LYS A 66 -12.62 -10.60 -5.51
C LYS A 66 -12.26 -11.56 -6.64
N TRP A 67 -11.11 -12.23 -6.59
CA TRP A 67 -10.67 -13.11 -7.68
C TRP A 67 -10.17 -14.47 -7.19
N SER A 68 -10.51 -15.51 -7.96
CA SER A 68 -10.03 -16.88 -7.82
C SER A 68 -9.70 -17.46 -9.20
N GLY A 69 -9.10 -18.66 -9.24
CA GLY A 69 -8.81 -19.36 -10.49
C GLY A 69 -7.94 -18.57 -11.47
N ILE A 70 -8.27 -18.64 -12.77
CA ILE A 70 -7.50 -18.04 -13.86
C ILE A 70 -7.41 -16.52 -13.72
N GLU A 71 -8.48 -15.85 -13.32
CA GLU A 71 -8.48 -14.40 -13.17
C GLU A 71 -7.49 -13.95 -12.08
N ARG A 72 -7.39 -14.71 -10.98
CA ARG A 72 -6.38 -14.48 -9.93
C ARG A 72 -4.97 -14.72 -10.48
N LEU A 73 -4.76 -15.83 -11.19
CA LEU A 73 -3.45 -16.18 -11.76
C LEU A 73 -2.93 -15.10 -12.73
N ASN A 74 -3.79 -14.58 -13.60
CA ASN A 74 -3.44 -13.50 -14.54
C ASN A 74 -2.91 -12.26 -13.80
N ARG A 75 -3.53 -11.90 -12.66
CA ARG A 75 -3.10 -10.76 -11.84
C ARG A 75 -1.81 -11.03 -11.09
N LEU A 76 -1.63 -12.26 -10.60
CA LEU A 76 -0.38 -12.67 -9.96
C LEU A 76 0.79 -12.72 -10.94
N ASP A 77 0.57 -13.04 -12.22
CA ASP A 77 1.62 -12.96 -13.24
C ASP A 77 2.08 -11.51 -13.47
N ARG A 78 1.12 -10.56 -13.52
CA ARG A 78 1.44 -9.11 -13.54
C ARG A 78 2.20 -8.71 -12.28
N ALA A 79 1.80 -9.22 -11.11
CA ALA A 79 2.48 -8.97 -9.84
C ALA A 79 3.92 -9.49 -9.85
N ASN A 80 4.15 -10.72 -10.29
CA ASN A 80 5.49 -11.30 -10.45
C ASN A 80 6.39 -10.46 -11.37
N THR A 81 5.83 -9.98 -12.49
CA THR A 81 6.56 -9.13 -13.42
C THR A 81 6.96 -7.78 -12.80
N ALA A 82 6.02 -7.12 -12.11
CA ALA A 82 6.29 -5.88 -11.38
C ALA A 82 7.32 -6.10 -10.26
N ASP A 83 7.17 -7.17 -9.47
CA ASP A 83 8.03 -7.47 -8.33
C ASP A 83 9.49 -7.69 -8.74
N ARG A 84 9.72 -8.46 -9.81
CA ARG A 84 11.06 -8.64 -10.37
C ARG A 84 11.72 -7.32 -10.78
N ARG A 85 10.95 -6.36 -11.30
CA ARG A 85 11.46 -5.03 -11.65
C ARG A 85 11.79 -4.24 -10.39
N ILE A 86 10.87 -4.19 -9.42
CA ILE A 86 11.05 -3.46 -8.16
C ILE A 86 12.25 -4.02 -7.37
N HIS A 87 12.40 -5.34 -7.31
CA HIS A 87 13.52 -5.98 -6.64
C HIS A 87 14.88 -5.61 -7.27
N LYS A 88 14.95 -5.44 -8.60
CA LYS A 88 16.15 -4.93 -9.27
C LYS A 88 16.43 -3.48 -8.88
N LEU A 89 15.40 -2.63 -8.86
CA LEU A 89 15.52 -1.23 -8.46
C LEU A 89 15.98 -1.11 -7.00
N LYS A 90 15.36 -1.83 -6.06
CA LYS A 90 15.75 -1.86 -4.64
C LYS A 90 17.19 -2.36 -4.46
N ARG A 91 17.61 -3.38 -5.22
CA ARG A 91 19.02 -3.84 -5.20
C ARG A 91 19.99 -2.78 -5.69
N ASN A 92 19.65 -2.05 -6.75
CA ASN A 92 20.49 -0.97 -7.26
C ASN A 92 20.57 0.19 -6.25
N ALA A 93 19.44 0.60 -5.68
CA ALA A 93 19.38 1.62 -4.64
C ALA A 93 20.25 1.26 -3.41
N HIS A 94 20.16 0.01 -2.95
CA HIS A 94 21.00 -0.49 -1.85
C HIS A 94 22.50 -0.47 -2.19
N ARG A 95 22.85 -0.77 -3.44
CA ARG A 95 24.23 -0.68 -3.90
C ARG A 95 24.70 0.77 -3.93
N SER A 96 23.91 1.68 -4.48
CA SER A 96 24.22 3.12 -4.49
C SER A 96 24.41 3.69 -3.09
N HIS A 97 23.56 3.28 -2.13
CA HIS A 97 23.72 3.65 -0.72
C HIS A 97 25.07 3.18 -0.16
N LYS A 98 25.45 1.92 -0.43
CA LYS A 98 26.75 1.37 -0.02
C LYS A 98 27.94 2.09 -0.68
N ASP A 99 27.75 2.57 -1.90
CA ASP A 99 28.74 3.33 -2.66
C ASP A 99 28.80 4.82 -2.24
N GLY A 100 28.00 5.23 -1.24
CA GLY A 100 28.08 6.55 -0.59
C GLY A 100 27.04 7.59 -1.04
N ALA A 101 26.07 7.21 -1.88
CA ALA A 101 24.97 8.10 -2.24
C ALA A 101 24.09 8.40 -1.01
N SER A 102 23.63 9.63 -0.89
CA SER A 102 22.72 10.05 0.19
C SER A 102 21.30 9.51 -0.02
N ASP A 103 20.55 9.37 1.08
CA ASP A 103 19.14 8.95 1.03
C ASP A 103 18.30 9.85 0.12
N VAL A 104 18.56 11.16 0.12
CA VAL A 104 17.84 12.13 -0.71
C VAL A 104 18.06 11.86 -2.21
N GLU A 105 19.29 11.55 -2.62
CA GLU A 105 19.61 11.22 -4.01
C GLU A 105 18.96 9.91 -4.45
N ILE A 106 19.01 8.89 -3.59
CA ILE A 106 18.42 7.57 -3.86
C ILE A 106 16.90 7.70 -3.98
N LEU A 107 16.26 8.40 -3.04
CA LEU A 107 14.81 8.66 -3.08
C LEU A 107 14.42 9.44 -4.33
N GLY A 108 15.20 10.46 -4.72
CA GLY A 108 14.99 11.20 -5.96
C GLY A 108 15.04 10.32 -7.21
N GLN A 109 16.03 9.42 -7.30
CA GLN A 109 16.14 8.46 -8.41
C GLN A 109 14.96 7.49 -8.43
N MET A 110 14.59 6.95 -7.26
CA MET A 110 13.46 6.03 -7.14
C MET A 110 12.12 6.69 -7.49
N ALA A 111 11.94 7.98 -7.20
CA ALA A 111 10.72 8.72 -7.53
C ALA A 111 10.52 8.90 -9.05
N LEU A 112 11.60 8.89 -9.84
CA LEU A 112 11.56 8.98 -11.30
C LEU A 112 11.25 7.64 -11.97
N GLU A 113 11.47 6.52 -11.27
CA GLU A 113 11.20 5.19 -11.80
C GLU A 113 9.69 4.96 -12.00
N ARG A 114 9.35 4.37 -13.15
CA ARG A 114 7.97 4.03 -13.49
C ARG A 114 7.79 2.53 -13.61
N VAL A 115 7.08 1.93 -12.66
CA VAL A 115 6.76 0.49 -12.64
C VAL A 115 5.27 0.32 -12.75
N ARG A 116 4.81 -0.40 -13.78
CA ARG A 116 3.39 -0.70 -13.98
C ARG A 116 2.83 -1.50 -12.80
N CYS A 117 1.84 -0.95 -12.12
CA CYS A 117 1.12 -1.59 -11.03
C CYS A 117 0.41 -2.85 -11.51
N PRO A 118 0.44 -3.95 -10.73
CA PRO A 118 -0.21 -5.20 -11.10
C PRO A 118 -1.74 -5.13 -11.07
N LEU A 119 -2.32 -4.10 -10.47
CA LEU A 119 -3.76 -3.86 -10.44
C LEU A 119 -4.25 -3.02 -11.64
N LEU A 120 -3.36 -2.49 -12.48
CA LEU A 120 -3.77 -1.81 -13.70
C LEU A 120 -4.24 -2.84 -14.74
N ASN A 121 -5.46 -2.73 -15.22
CA ASN A 121 -6.03 -3.59 -16.26
C ASN A 121 -5.79 -3.05 -17.69
N SER A 122 -6.33 -3.74 -18.69
CA SER A 122 -6.20 -3.36 -20.11
C SER A 122 -6.97 -2.09 -20.47
N ASP A 123 -7.99 -1.72 -19.69
CA ASP A 123 -8.83 -0.56 -19.92
C ASP A 123 -8.28 0.73 -19.25
N ASN A 124 -7.02 0.69 -18.80
CA ASN A 124 -6.39 1.74 -18.00
C ASN A 124 -7.14 2.07 -16.70
N GLN A 125 -7.73 1.06 -16.07
CA GLN A 125 -8.42 1.19 -14.79
C GLN A 125 -7.75 0.32 -13.72
N CYS A 126 -7.84 0.77 -12.47
CA CYS A 126 -7.40 -0.03 -11.33
C CYS A 126 -8.47 -1.07 -11.00
N ASP A 127 -8.10 -2.34 -11.03
CA ASP A 127 -8.96 -3.49 -10.70
C ASP A 127 -9.50 -3.41 -9.25
N LEU A 128 -8.83 -2.67 -8.37
CA LEU A 128 -9.10 -2.53 -6.94
C LEU A 128 -9.33 -1.06 -6.54
N TYR A 129 -9.87 -0.25 -7.46
CA TYR A 129 -9.97 1.21 -7.33
C TYR A 129 -10.61 1.70 -6.01
N ASP A 130 -11.69 1.08 -5.56
CA ASP A 130 -12.43 1.49 -4.34
C ASP A 130 -11.65 1.19 -3.05
N HIS A 131 -10.71 0.26 -3.12
CA HIS A 131 -9.89 -0.22 -2.01
C HIS A 131 -8.44 0.22 -2.15
N ARG A 132 -8.15 1.18 -3.02
CA ARG A 132 -6.80 1.67 -3.30
C ARG A 132 -6.09 2.20 -2.03
N PRO A 133 -4.75 2.09 -1.94
CA PRO A 133 -3.92 2.62 -0.84
C PRO A 133 -4.05 4.14 -0.67
N ILE A 134 -3.64 4.66 0.50
CA ILE A 134 -3.68 6.10 0.81
C ILE A 134 -2.92 6.92 -0.22
N THR A 135 -1.71 6.47 -0.60
CA THR A 135 -0.89 7.13 -1.62
C THR A 135 -1.63 7.27 -2.95
N CYS A 136 -2.42 6.27 -3.36
CA CYS A 136 -3.23 6.35 -4.58
C CYS A 136 -4.44 7.28 -4.45
N ARG A 137 -5.00 7.47 -3.25
CA ARG A 137 -6.14 8.38 -2.99
C ARG A 137 -5.74 9.84 -3.04
N LEU A 138 -4.53 10.15 -2.57
CA LEU A 138 -3.98 11.49 -2.56
C LEU A 138 -3.23 11.82 -3.86
N TYR A 139 -3.03 10.84 -4.74
CA TYR A 139 -2.30 11.06 -5.99
C TYR A 139 -3.03 12.09 -6.87
N GLY A 140 -2.30 13.12 -7.29
CA GLY A 140 -2.86 14.20 -8.12
C GLY A 140 -3.06 15.52 -7.38
N ILE A 141 -2.96 15.53 -6.04
CA ILE A 141 -2.94 16.76 -5.23
C ILE A 141 -1.58 16.95 -4.55
N PRO A 142 -1.26 18.15 -4.04
CA PRO A 142 0.01 18.39 -3.34
C PRO A 142 0.10 17.59 -2.05
N VAL A 143 1.19 16.83 -1.90
CA VAL A 143 1.52 16.09 -0.68
C VAL A 143 2.91 16.50 -0.20
N ALA A 144 3.14 16.55 1.11
CA ALA A 144 4.45 16.80 1.69
C ALA A 144 4.93 15.60 2.49
N SER A 145 6.17 15.18 2.22
CA SER A 145 6.93 14.21 3.01
C SER A 145 8.26 14.84 3.38
N THR A 146 8.66 14.73 4.65
CA THR A 146 9.92 15.29 5.19
C THR A 146 10.12 16.79 4.86
N GLY A 147 9.02 17.53 4.74
CA GLY A 147 9.01 18.95 4.38
C GLY A 147 9.14 19.26 2.88
N ILE A 148 9.36 18.23 2.05
CA ILE A 148 9.40 18.35 0.59
C ILE A 148 8.00 18.14 0.04
N THR A 149 7.52 19.09 -0.75
CA THR A 149 6.22 18.98 -1.44
C THR A 149 6.40 18.28 -2.78
N HIS A 150 5.54 17.31 -3.06
CA HIS A 150 5.46 16.55 -4.29
C HIS A 150 4.09 16.74 -4.93
N THR A 151 4.08 16.88 -6.25
CA THR A 151 2.87 16.97 -7.07
C THR A 151 2.98 15.96 -8.22
N CYS A 152 1.84 15.52 -8.74
CA CYS A 152 1.80 14.68 -9.94
C CYS A 152 2.28 15.50 -11.14
N GLY A 153 3.14 14.92 -11.99
CA GLY A 153 3.65 15.59 -13.19
C GLY A 153 2.59 15.92 -14.26
N LEU A 154 1.38 15.36 -14.13
CA LEU A 154 0.23 15.69 -14.97
C LEU A 154 -0.69 16.75 -14.35
N SER A 155 -0.49 17.10 -13.08
CA SER A 155 -1.28 18.16 -12.44
C SER A 155 -0.88 19.55 -12.95
N GLY A 156 -1.72 20.55 -12.72
CA GLY A 156 -1.41 21.96 -12.99
C GLY A 156 -0.77 22.69 -11.82
N PHE A 157 -0.46 22.00 -10.71
CA PHE A 157 0.14 22.64 -9.54
C PHE A 157 1.57 23.10 -9.82
N GLU A 158 1.82 24.39 -9.61
CA GLU A 158 3.14 25.00 -9.80
C GLU A 158 3.98 24.95 -8.52
N GLN A 159 5.29 24.71 -8.67
CA GLN A 159 6.22 24.70 -7.54
C GLN A 159 6.30 26.09 -6.88
N GLY A 160 6.14 26.14 -5.56
CA GLY A 160 6.13 27.39 -4.80
C GLY A 160 4.76 28.09 -4.72
N GLY A 161 3.72 27.55 -5.37
CA GLY A 161 2.35 28.02 -5.21
C GLY A 161 1.77 27.76 -3.81
N LYS A 162 0.73 28.53 -3.43
CA LYS A 162 0.05 28.41 -2.13
C LYS A 162 -1.18 27.51 -2.25
N TYR A 163 -0.93 26.20 -2.22
CA TYR A 163 -1.99 25.18 -2.30
C TYR A 163 -2.14 24.43 -0.98
N PRO A 164 -3.31 23.84 -0.68
CA PRO A 164 -3.44 22.90 0.42
C PRO A 164 -2.53 21.69 0.19
N THR A 165 -1.62 21.44 1.13
CA THR A 165 -0.66 20.34 1.05
C THR A 165 -0.92 19.33 2.16
N VAL A 166 -1.09 18.07 1.79
CA VAL A 166 -1.33 16.99 2.75
C VAL A 166 -0.01 16.52 3.33
N ASN A 167 0.12 16.55 4.66
CA ASN A 167 1.27 15.95 5.33
C ASN A 167 1.11 14.42 5.34
N ILE A 168 1.87 13.72 4.49
CA ILE A 168 1.78 12.26 4.37
C ILE A 168 2.48 11.53 5.52
N ASP A 169 3.46 12.17 6.17
CA ASP A 169 4.18 11.59 7.32
C ASP A 169 3.18 11.32 8.48
N LYS A 170 2.26 12.25 8.74
CA LYS A 170 1.20 12.06 9.75
C LYS A 170 0.26 10.90 9.41
N LEU A 171 -0.09 10.74 8.13
CA LEU A 171 -0.92 9.61 7.70
C LEU A 171 -0.16 8.30 7.83
N HIS A 172 1.14 8.30 7.50
CA HIS A 172 2.03 7.17 7.67
C HIS A 172 2.13 6.73 9.13
N ASP A 173 2.30 7.67 10.06
CA ASP A 173 2.30 7.40 11.50
C ASP A 173 1.00 6.71 11.97
N GLN A 174 -0.15 7.16 11.45
CA GLN A 174 -1.44 6.56 11.76
C GLN A 174 -1.58 5.14 11.19
N LEU A 175 -1.07 4.90 9.98
CA LEU A 175 -1.03 3.56 9.37
C LEU A 175 -0.11 2.61 10.14
N LEU A 176 1.06 3.08 10.57
CA LEU A 176 1.99 2.33 11.43
C LEU A 176 1.37 2.04 12.79
N ALA A 177 0.61 2.97 13.38
CA ALA A 177 -0.11 2.73 14.61
C ALA A 177 -1.15 1.60 14.47
N ILE A 178 -1.91 1.55 13.37
CA ILE A 178 -2.83 0.44 13.10
C ILE A 178 -2.05 -0.87 12.93
N SER A 179 -0.96 -0.85 12.14
CA SER A 179 -0.08 -1.99 11.90
C SER A 179 0.51 -2.56 13.21
N LYS A 180 0.91 -1.68 14.14
CA LYS A 180 1.44 -2.06 15.44
C LYS A 180 0.40 -2.74 16.32
N ARG A 181 -0.86 -2.28 16.30
CA ARG A 181 -1.95 -2.98 16.99
C ARG A 181 -2.21 -4.36 16.38
N ILE A 182 -2.17 -4.49 15.05
CA ILE A 182 -2.28 -5.80 14.38
C ILE A 182 -1.19 -6.74 14.89
N ALA A 183 0.08 -6.35 14.83
CA ALA A 183 1.19 -7.18 15.27
C ALA A 183 1.05 -7.62 16.74
N ARG A 184 0.66 -6.69 17.63
CA ARG A 184 0.41 -6.98 19.05
C ARG A 184 -0.73 -7.98 19.23
N ASP A 185 -1.86 -7.78 18.57
CA ASP A 185 -3.09 -8.54 18.83
C ASP A 185 -3.09 -9.91 18.13
N VAL A 186 -2.35 -10.05 17.02
CA VAL A 186 -1.96 -11.34 16.43
C VAL A 186 -0.99 -12.10 17.34
N ASN A 187 -0.38 -11.42 18.31
CA ASN A 187 0.65 -11.94 19.21
C ASN A 187 1.83 -12.56 18.43
N THR A 188 2.34 -11.80 17.45
CA THR A 188 3.51 -12.20 16.66
C THR A 188 4.77 -12.28 17.50
N GLN A 189 5.65 -13.23 17.18
CA GLN A 189 7.02 -13.27 17.70
C GLN A 189 7.97 -12.30 16.97
N TYR A 190 7.55 -11.73 15.84
CA TYR A 190 8.36 -10.83 15.03
C TYR A 190 8.20 -9.37 15.48
N THR A 191 9.18 -8.87 16.23
CA THR A 191 9.15 -7.52 16.82
C THR A 191 9.04 -6.38 15.81
N GLY A 192 9.57 -6.57 14.59
CA GLY A 192 9.56 -5.59 13.50
C GLY A 192 8.44 -5.77 12.47
N LEU A 193 7.50 -6.70 12.65
CA LEU A 193 6.47 -7.00 11.63
C LEU A 193 5.64 -5.78 11.24
N TRP A 194 5.36 -4.89 12.20
CA TRP A 194 4.53 -3.71 11.98
C TRP A 194 5.24 -2.57 11.21
N GLU A 195 6.58 -2.60 11.13
CA GLU A 195 7.40 -1.64 10.37
C GLU A 195 7.61 -2.09 8.93
N MET A 196 7.11 -3.28 8.57
CA MET A 196 7.26 -3.84 7.24
C MET A 196 6.61 -2.93 6.19
N LEU A 197 7.39 -2.66 5.14
CA LEU A 197 6.96 -1.98 3.93
C LEU A 197 7.12 -2.90 2.72
N VAL A 198 6.05 -3.07 1.94
CA VAL A 198 6.04 -3.95 0.77
C VAL A 198 5.41 -3.27 -0.45
N PRO A 199 5.91 -3.49 -1.67
CA PRO A 199 5.24 -2.98 -2.86
C PRO A 199 3.90 -3.68 -3.05
N VAL A 200 3.00 -3.05 -3.82
CA VAL A 200 1.69 -3.65 -4.17
C VAL A 200 1.86 -5.05 -4.75
N SER A 201 2.90 -5.30 -5.55
CA SER A 201 3.19 -6.62 -6.11
C SER A 201 3.37 -7.69 -5.04
N MET A 202 4.20 -7.42 -4.03
CA MET A 202 4.46 -8.35 -2.94
C MET A 202 3.22 -8.54 -2.06
N ALA A 203 2.45 -7.49 -1.80
CA ALA A 203 1.18 -7.62 -1.08
C ALA A 203 0.18 -8.59 -1.77
N LEU A 204 0.21 -8.71 -3.10
CA LEU A 204 -0.61 -9.68 -3.82
C LEU A 204 -0.01 -11.10 -3.83
N LEU A 205 1.32 -11.21 -3.89
CA LEU A 205 2.06 -12.48 -3.98
C LEU A 205 2.20 -13.18 -2.62
N THR A 206 2.09 -12.45 -1.52
CA THR A 206 2.26 -12.98 -0.17
C THR A 206 0.99 -13.63 0.36
N ASP A 207 1.14 -14.86 0.86
CA ASP A 207 0.16 -15.49 1.73
C ASP A 207 0.44 -15.06 3.18
N TYR A 208 -0.40 -14.18 3.72
CA TYR A 208 -0.30 -13.68 5.09
C TYR A 208 -0.92 -14.70 6.05
N ASP A 209 -0.29 -15.88 6.17
CA ASP A 209 -0.70 -16.97 7.06
C ASP A 209 -0.07 -16.83 8.47
N GLU A 210 -0.35 -17.78 9.35
CA GLU A 210 0.20 -17.84 10.72
C GLU A 210 1.74 -17.82 10.73
N THR A 211 2.36 -18.47 9.74
CA THR A 211 3.82 -18.58 9.64
C THR A 211 4.42 -17.25 9.27
N TYR A 212 3.91 -16.62 8.22
CA TYR A 212 4.34 -15.29 7.79
C TYR A 212 4.14 -14.26 8.88
N MET A 213 2.99 -14.33 9.57
CA MET A 213 2.63 -13.41 10.64
C MET A 213 3.33 -13.74 11.96
N GLY A 214 4.15 -14.80 12.01
CA GLY A 214 4.97 -15.15 13.18
C GLY A 214 4.16 -15.58 14.40
N VAL A 215 2.98 -16.18 14.20
CA VAL A 215 2.15 -16.70 15.29
C VAL A 215 2.85 -17.92 15.92
N PRO A 216 3.09 -17.95 17.24
CA PRO A 216 3.74 -19.09 17.89
C PRO A 216 2.95 -20.39 17.70
N MET A 217 3.63 -21.51 17.38
CA MET A 217 2.98 -22.81 17.13
C MET A 217 2.11 -23.32 18.29
N ALA A 218 2.43 -22.93 19.53
CA ALA A 218 1.62 -23.27 20.71
C ALA A 218 0.20 -22.66 20.68
N GLN A 219 -0.01 -21.57 19.93
CA GLN A 219 -1.33 -20.94 19.75
C GLN A 219 -2.09 -21.56 18.57
N VAL A 220 -1.38 -21.99 17.53
CA VAL A 220 -1.95 -22.71 16.39
C VAL A 220 -2.58 -24.02 16.86
N LYS A 221 -1.86 -24.83 17.65
CA LYS A 221 -2.35 -26.11 18.19
C LYS A 221 -3.57 -25.99 19.12
N LYS A 222 -3.63 -24.95 19.96
CA LYS A 222 -4.80 -24.68 20.83
C LYS A 222 -6.07 -24.39 20.03
N LYS A 223 -5.93 -23.86 18.81
CA LYS A 223 -7.05 -23.56 17.92
C LYS A 223 -7.58 -24.85 17.28
N ASP A 224 -6.68 -25.71 16.81
CA ASP A 224 -7.02 -27.02 16.25
C ASP A 224 -7.69 -27.94 17.30
N GLU A 225 -7.25 -27.92 18.55
CA GLU A 225 -7.85 -28.69 19.65
C GLU A 225 -9.23 -28.14 20.08
N GLY A 226 -9.50 -26.84 19.88
CA GLY A 226 -10.77 -26.19 20.21
C GLY A 226 -11.89 -26.49 19.22
N GLU A 227 -11.58 -26.65 17.93
CA GLU A 227 -12.56 -26.96 16.88
C GLU A 227 -13.04 -28.43 16.90
N VAL A 228 -12.33 -29.34 17.58
CA VAL A 228 -12.70 -30.77 17.67
C VAL A 228 -13.71 -31.05 18.81
N SER A 229 -14.05 -30.06 19.64
CA SER A 229 -14.83 -30.26 20.88
C SER A 229 -16.34 -29.94 20.82
N HIS A 230 -16.94 -29.73 19.64
CA HIS A 230 -18.39 -29.52 19.48
C HIS A 230 -19.00 -30.46 18.41
N GLY A 231 -18.81 -31.76 18.61
CA GLY A 231 -19.45 -32.81 17.82
C GLY A 231 -19.46 -34.13 18.59
N GLY A 232 -20.43 -34.28 19.49
CA GLY A 232 -20.64 -35.49 20.29
C GLY A 232 -21.54 -35.22 21.48
#